data_AF-A0A3P7E5Q5-F1
#
_entry.id   AF-A0A3P7E5Q5-F1
#
_cell.length_a   1.000
_cell.length_b   1.000
_cell.length_c   1.000
_cell.angle_alpha   90.00
_cell.angle_beta   90.00
_cell.angle_gamma   90.00
#
_symmetry.space_group_name_H-M   'P 1'
#
loop_
_entity.id
_entity.type
_entity.pdbx_description
1 polymer ?
#
loop_
_entity_poly.entity_id
_entity_poly.type
_entity_poly.pdbx_seq_one_letter_code
_entity_poly.pdbx_strand_id
1 'polypeptide(L)'
;MGAIRREINEAINSWQHILPMQFYEVRPEAEADVKIRFAIGDHGDPYRFDGSGRILAHAFPPGEGIGGDIHLDDDERWTIALTGDPYRQRK
;
A
#
# COMPACT_ATOMS: atom_id res chain seq x y z
N MET A 1 14.39 1.31 -0.31
CA MET A 1 13.70 1.00 0.96
C MET A 1 13.37 2.22 1.80
N GLY A 2 14.31 3.09 2.17
CA GLY A 2 14.04 4.21 3.10
C GLY A 2 12.90 5.16 2.70
N ALA A 3 12.79 5.53 1.41
CA ALA A 3 11.71 6.38 0.92
C ALA A 3 10.35 5.69 0.99
N ILE A 4 10.22 4.48 0.42
CA ILE A 4 8.99 3.68 0.43
C ILE A 4 8.46 3.53 1.87
N ARG A 5 9.32 3.09 2.79
CA ARG A 5 8.96 2.93 4.20
C ARG A 5 8.47 4.24 4.83
N ARG A 6 9.14 5.36 4.55
CA ARG A 6 8.72 6.69 5.04
C ARG A 6 7.34 7.06 4.50
N GLU A 7 7.11 6.95 3.19
CA GLU A 7 5.82 7.34 2.60
C GLU A 7 4.68 6.45 3.09
N ILE A 8 4.91 5.14 3.24
CA ILE A 8 3.93 4.22 3.84
C ILE A 8 3.62 4.66 5.28
N ASN A 9 4.64 4.95 6.08
CA ASN A 9 4.44 5.42 7.46
C ASN A 9 3.70 6.77 7.52
N GLU A 10 3.96 7.70 6.60
CA GLU A 10 3.23 8.97 6.50
C GLU A 10 1.75 8.75 6.12
N ALA A 11 1.47 7.85 5.17
CA ALA A 11 0.11 7.49 4.80
C ALA A 11 -0.64 6.82 5.96
N ILE A 12 -0.02 5.86 6.65
CA ILE A 12 -0.61 5.18 7.82
C ILE A 12 -0.83 6.16 8.98
N ASN A 13 0.11 7.05 9.26
CA ASN A 13 -0.05 8.10 10.29
C ASN A 13 -1.24 9.01 9.99
N SER A 14 -1.51 9.28 8.71
CA SER A 14 -2.68 10.07 8.29
C SER A 14 -3.99 9.36 8.63
N TRP A 15 -4.05 8.02 8.45
CA TRP A 15 -5.20 7.22 8.88
C TRP A 15 -5.32 7.11 10.40
N GLN A 16 -4.21 6.92 11.11
CA GLN A 16 -4.17 6.89 12.58
C GLN A 16 -4.75 8.13 13.23
N HIS A 17 -4.58 9.30 12.61
CA HIS A 17 -5.05 10.55 13.18
C HIS A 17 -6.58 10.62 13.29
N ILE A 18 -7.31 9.91 12.42
CA ILE A 18 -8.78 9.96 12.34
C ILE A 18 -9.47 8.69 12.84
N LEU A 19 -8.73 7.59 12.97
CA LEU A 19 -9.26 6.32 13.45
C LEU A 19 -8.97 6.14 14.94
N PRO A 20 -9.88 5.53 15.72
CA PRO A 20 -9.66 5.22 17.14
C PRO A 20 -8.74 3.99 17.32
N MET A 21 -7.68 3.88 16.52
CA MET A 21 -6.73 2.77 16.57
C MET A 21 -5.32 3.26 16.26
N GLN A 22 -4.34 2.52 16.79
CA GLN A 22 -2.93 2.81 16.58
C GLN A 22 -2.30 1.70 15.73
N PHE A 23 -1.51 2.11 14.75
CA PHE A 23 -0.68 1.24 13.95
C PHE A 23 0.77 1.39 14.39
N TYR A 24 1.50 0.30 14.34
CA TYR A 24 2.93 0.25 14.62
C TYR A 24 3.58 -0.65 13.58
N GLU A 25 4.67 -0.18 13.00
CA GLU A 25 5.46 -1.01 12.10
C GLU A 25 6.19 -2.09 12.92
N VAL A 26 5.99 -3.35 12.55
CA VAL A 26 6.66 -4.49 13.18
C VAL A 26 7.86 -4.94 12.35
N ARG A 27 8.72 -5.75 12.95
CA ARG A 27 9.86 -6.35 12.23
C ARG A 27 9.36 -7.38 11.21
N PRO A 28 10.08 -7.60 10.10
CA PRO A 28 9.67 -8.54 9.05
C PRO A 28 9.45 -9.98 9.53
N GLU A 29 10.11 -10.40 10.61
CA GLU A 29 9.99 -11.76 11.15
C GLU A 29 8.80 -11.92 12.11
N ALA A 30 8.14 -10.84 12.48
CA ALA A 30 6.96 -10.87 13.33
C ALA A 30 5.69 -11.00 12.48
N GLU A 31 4.66 -11.64 13.04
CA GLU A 31 3.33 -11.58 12.45
C GLU A 31 2.76 -10.16 12.56
N ALA A 32 2.13 -9.70 11.48
CA ALA A 32 1.52 -8.38 11.35
C ALA A 32 0.04 -8.53 10.97
N ASP A 33 -0.82 -7.67 11.51
CA ASP A 33 -2.26 -7.65 11.20
C ASP A 33 -2.56 -7.08 9.81
N VAL A 34 -1.63 -6.31 9.25
CA VAL A 34 -1.71 -5.70 7.91
C VAL A 34 -0.33 -5.83 7.28
N LYS A 35 -0.20 -6.63 6.22
CA LYS A 35 1.02 -6.71 5.42
C LYS A 35 0.84 -5.89 4.15
N ILE A 36 1.81 -5.03 3.87
CA ILE A 36 1.86 -4.23 2.65
C ILE A 36 2.96 -4.79 1.76
N ARG A 37 2.62 -5.16 0.52
CA ARG A 37 3.61 -5.67 -0.44
C ARG A 37 3.36 -5.16 -1.85
N PHE A 38 4.44 -5.09 -2.61
CA PHE A 38 4.40 -4.94 -4.05
C PHE A 38 4.41 -6.34 -4.69
N ALA A 39 3.54 -6.58 -5.67
CA ALA A 39 3.43 -7.86 -6.35
C ALA A 39 3.10 -7.66 -7.84
N ILE A 40 3.31 -8.70 -8.65
CA ILE A 40 3.14 -8.64 -10.12
C ILE A 40 2.16 -9.72 -10.55
N GLY A 41 1.28 -9.41 -11.50
CA GLY A 41 0.41 -10.38 -12.17
C GLY A 41 -0.36 -11.28 -11.20
N ASP A 42 -0.25 -12.60 -11.36
CA ASP A 42 -0.76 -13.56 -10.38
C ASP A 42 0.22 -13.68 -9.20
N HIS A 43 -0.30 -13.47 -7.99
CA HIS A 43 0.51 -13.34 -6.78
C HIS A 43 -0.09 -14.07 -5.57
N GLY A 44 -0.82 -15.15 -5.81
CA GLY A 44 -1.23 -16.10 -4.77
C GLY A 44 -2.56 -15.78 -4.07
N ASP A 45 -3.29 -14.80 -4.58
CA ASP A 45 -4.67 -14.51 -4.20
C ASP A 45 -5.59 -14.49 -5.44
N PRO A 46 -6.93 -14.41 -5.29
CA PRO A 46 -7.85 -14.47 -6.43
C PRO A 46 -7.84 -13.25 -7.37
N TYR A 47 -7.13 -12.18 -7.04
CA TYR A 47 -7.18 -10.89 -7.73
C TYR A 47 -5.84 -10.59 -8.40
N ARG A 48 -5.61 -11.16 -9.58
CA ARG A 48 -4.39 -10.86 -10.35
C ARG A 48 -4.31 -9.39 -10.77
N PHE A 49 -3.10 -8.84 -10.75
CA PHE A 49 -2.78 -7.56 -11.38
C PHE A 49 -2.75 -7.66 -12.91
N ASP A 50 -2.95 -6.52 -13.58
CA ASP A 50 -3.02 -6.43 -15.04
C ASP A 50 -1.71 -5.96 -15.70
N GLY A 51 -0.66 -5.75 -14.90
CA GLY A 51 0.54 -5.03 -15.31
C GLY A 51 0.25 -3.53 -15.34
N SER A 52 1.12 -2.72 -15.94
CA SER A 52 0.90 -1.28 -15.93
C SER A 52 -0.42 -0.87 -16.60
N GLY A 53 -1.20 -0.06 -15.89
CA GLY A 53 -2.48 0.47 -16.33
C GLY A 53 -3.53 0.57 -15.23
N ARG A 54 -4.47 -0.38 -15.21
CA ARG A 54 -5.82 -0.14 -14.68
C ARG A 54 -5.96 -0.55 -13.22
N ILE A 55 -5.34 -1.65 -12.81
CA ILE A 55 -5.43 -2.19 -11.45
C ILE A 55 -4.17 -1.81 -10.70
N LEU A 56 -4.21 -0.66 -10.01
CA LEU A 56 -3.05 -0.15 -9.28
C LEU A 56 -2.78 -0.91 -7.98
N ALA A 57 -3.84 -1.34 -7.29
CA ALA A 57 -3.76 -1.97 -5.98
C ALA A 57 -5.08 -2.65 -5.61
N HIS A 58 -5.04 -3.56 -4.63
CA HIS A 58 -6.20 -4.03 -3.89
C HIS A 58 -5.86 -4.29 -2.42
N ALA A 59 -6.90 -4.40 -1.61
CA ALA A 59 -6.78 -4.70 -0.19
C ALA A 59 -7.88 -5.67 0.25
N PHE A 60 -7.62 -6.40 1.32
CA PHE A 60 -8.55 -7.38 1.88
C PHE A 60 -9.19 -6.85 3.16
N PRO A 61 -10.45 -7.24 3.45
CA PRO A 61 -11.04 -6.95 4.75
C PRO A 61 -10.26 -7.65 5.88
N PRO A 62 -10.38 -7.20 7.14
CA PRO A 62 -9.74 -7.84 8.28
C PRO A 62 -10.09 -9.34 8.38
N GLY A 63 -9.13 -10.16 8.81
CA GLY A 63 -9.32 -11.60 8.97
C GLY A 63 -7.99 -12.36 9.06
N GLU A 64 -8.07 -13.68 9.17
CA GLU A 64 -6.87 -14.53 9.16
C GLU A 64 -6.25 -14.64 7.75
N GLY A 65 -4.99 -15.09 7.69
CA GLY A 65 -4.28 -15.31 6.43
C GLY A 65 -3.90 -13.99 5.75
N ILE A 66 -4.52 -13.71 4.59
CA ILE A 66 -4.32 -12.46 3.83
C ILE A 66 -5.32 -11.36 4.25
N GLY A 67 -6.12 -11.59 5.29
CA GLY A 67 -7.05 -10.59 5.80
C GLY A 67 -6.31 -9.35 6.28
N GLY A 68 -6.77 -8.17 5.87
CA GLY A 68 -6.12 -6.88 6.16
C GLY A 68 -4.97 -6.51 5.22
N ASP A 69 -4.45 -7.44 4.41
CA ASP A 69 -3.31 -7.17 3.55
C ASP A 69 -3.64 -6.17 2.43
N ILE A 70 -2.61 -5.41 2.04
CA ILE A 70 -2.66 -4.43 0.95
C ILE A 70 -1.60 -4.82 -0.07
N HIS A 71 -2.03 -5.04 -1.32
CA HIS A 71 -1.14 -5.35 -2.44
C HIS A 71 -1.12 -4.17 -3.41
N LEU A 72 0.07 -3.75 -3.82
CA LEU A 72 0.30 -2.75 -4.86
C LEU A 72 0.88 -3.45 -6.10
N ASP A 73 0.44 -3.05 -7.29
CA ASP A 73 0.99 -3.58 -8.54
C ASP A 73 2.39 -3.02 -8.77
N ASP A 74 3.41 -3.88 -8.75
CA ASP A 74 4.81 -3.50 -8.93
C ASP A 74 5.15 -3.20 -10.40
N ASP A 75 4.29 -3.57 -11.35
CA ASP A 75 4.44 -3.16 -12.75
C ASP A 75 4.11 -1.67 -12.95
N GLU A 76 3.50 -1.01 -11.95
CA GLU A 76 3.19 0.41 -12.01
C GLU A 76 4.38 1.33 -11.72
N ARG A 77 4.38 2.50 -12.35
CA ARG A 77 5.38 3.54 -12.11
C ARG A 77 5.00 4.42 -10.93
N TRP A 78 5.18 3.90 -9.72
CA TRP A 78 4.99 4.64 -8.48
C TRP A 78 5.93 5.84 -8.36
N THR A 79 5.42 6.95 -7.86
CA THR A 79 6.20 8.15 -7.58
C THR A 79 5.74 8.81 -6.28
N ILE A 80 6.70 9.37 -5.54
CA ILE A 80 6.45 10.19 -4.35
C ILE A 80 6.29 11.67 -4.73
N ALA A 81 6.73 12.03 -5.95
CA ALA A 81 6.50 13.36 -6.48
C ALA A 81 5.05 13.45 -6.94
N LEU A 82 4.34 14.50 -6.53
CA LEU A 82 3.00 14.83 -7.02
C LEU A 82 2.99 15.26 -8.52
N THR A 83 3.95 14.79 -9.32
CA THR A 83 3.96 14.88 -10.77
C THR A 83 2.70 14.21 -11.32
N GLY A 84 1.78 15.02 -11.81
CA GLY A 84 0.47 14.57 -12.31
C GLY A 84 -0.71 15.01 -11.46
N ASP A 85 -0.50 15.60 -10.28
CA ASP A 85 -1.57 16.25 -9.53
C ASP A 85 -2.08 17.48 -10.32
N PRO A 86 -3.30 17.42 -10.91
CA PRO A 86 -3.82 18.52 -11.71
C PRO A 86 -4.05 19.79 -10.88
N TYR A 87 -4.07 19.68 -9.54
CA TYR A 87 -4.29 20.81 -8.63
C TYR A 87 -3.01 21.51 -8.20
N ARG A 88 -1.82 20.91 -8.38
CA ARG A 88 -0.55 21.50 -7.91
C ARG A 88 0.12 22.46 -8.89
N GLN A 89 -0.36 22.56 -10.14
CA GLN A 89 0.12 23.60 -11.09
C GLN A 89 -0.46 25.00 -10.80
N ARG A 90 -1.24 25.18 -9.73
CA ARG A 90 -1.75 26.50 -9.30
C ARG A 90 -1.04 27.00 -8.04
N LYS A 91 0.23 27.36 -8.17
CA LYS A 91 0.91 28.34 -7.32
C LYS A 91 1.79 29.19 -8.21
#